data_AF-A0A0K2Z1F9-F1
#
_entry.id   AF-A0A0K2Z1F9-F1
#
_cell.length_a   1.000
_cell.length_b   1.000
_cell.length_c   1.000
_cell.angle_alpha   90.00
_cell.angle_beta   90.00
_cell.angle_gamma   90.00
#
_symmetry.space_group_name_H-M   'P 1'
#
loop_
_entity.id
_entity.type
_entity.pdbx_description
1 polymer ?
#
loop_
_entity_poly.entity_id
_entity_poly.type
_entity_poly.pdbx_seq_one_letter_code
_entity_poly.pdbx_strand_id
1 'polypeptide(L)'
;MRPIAVATTAALLLSLAACTQRSDTVAHDLATAPADAFMAAIAAHCGQAYVGKVVEDTPAPTAKDPFAGQRLVMHVRGCADPAHELRIPFHVGDDHSRTWVLTRTPNGLRLKHDHRHEDGSPDAITLYGGDSTPPGTAERQQFPADADSVAMFRRADMLASTHNTWAMEIDPDQTFVYELTRPDGRRFRVQFDLSKPVDLPPPPWGDDTAPAP
;
A
#
# COMPACT_ATOMS: atom_id res chain seq x y z
N MET A 1 33.01 4.89 76.34
CA MET A 1 33.07 3.73 75.44
C MET A 1 32.24 4.06 74.21
N ARG A 2 32.85 4.22 73.02
CA ARG A 2 32.15 4.53 71.76
C ARG A 2 32.02 3.23 70.95
N PRO A 3 30.85 2.89 70.37
CA PRO A 3 30.71 1.67 69.59
C PRO A 3 31.25 1.88 68.16
N ILE A 4 31.90 0.85 67.65
CA ILE A 4 32.39 0.74 66.27
C ILE A 4 31.28 0.09 65.44
N ALA A 5 30.86 0.73 64.35
CA ALA A 5 29.95 0.15 63.37
C ALA A 5 30.76 -0.45 62.21
N VAL A 6 30.56 -1.73 61.95
CA VAL A 6 31.14 -2.47 60.82
C VAL A 6 30.15 -2.42 59.66
N ALA A 7 30.60 -1.94 58.51
CA ALA A 7 29.80 -1.90 57.28
C ALA A 7 30.16 -3.11 56.39
N THR A 8 29.20 -4.01 56.19
CA THR A 8 29.28 -5.12 55.23
C THR A 8 28.74 -4.68 53.88
N THR A 9 29.59 -4.67 52.84
CA THR A 9 29.21 -4.38 51.45
C THR A 9 28.86 -5.69 50.75
N ALA A 10 27.59 -5.88 50.38
CA ALA A 10 27.16 -6.99 49.53
C ALA A 10 27.30 -6.56 48.05
N ALA A 11 28.19 -7.21 47.31
CA ALA A 11 28.34 -7.00 45.87
C ALA A 11 27.21 -7.71 45.10
N LEU A 12 26.39 -6.93 44.39
CA LEU A 12 25.33 -7.42 43.52
C LEU A 12 25.92 -7.83 42.16
N LEU A 13 25.91 -9.13 41.85
CA LEU A 13 26.24 -9.66 40.52
C LEU A 13 25.02 -9.51 39.60
N LEU A 14 25.01 -8.49 38.73
CA LEU A 14 24.05 -8.39 37.63
C LEU A 14 24.53 -9.25 36.44
N SER A 15 23.89 -10.41 36.25
CA SER A 15 24.08 -11.28 35.09
C SER A 15 23.48 -10.65 33.83
N LEU A 16 24.28 -10.50 32.77
CA LEU A 16 23.85 -9.99 31.46
C LEU A 16 22.91 -10.97 30.74
N ALA A 17 21.63 -10.60 30.59
CA ALA A 17 20.65 -11.29 29.75
C ALA A 17 20.42 -10.53 28.41
N ALA A 18 21.48 -10.28 27.64
CA ALA A 18 21.43 -9.40 26.47
C ALA A 18 21.45 -10.12 25.09
N CYS A 19 21.37 -11.45 25.03
CA CYS A 19 21.57 -12.18 23.77
C CYS A 19 20.29 -12.47 22.96
N THR A 20 19.09 -12.23 23.48
CA THR A 20 17.84 -12.64 22.81
C THR A 20 17.32 -11.62 21.78
N GLN A 21 17.66 -10.34 21.92
CA GLN A 21 17.07 -9.25 21.10
C GLN A 21 17.60 -9.18 19.66
N ARG A 22 18.82 -9.67 19.40
CA ARG A 22 19.48 -9.48 18.09
C ARG A 22 18.94 -10.40 16.99
N SER A 23 18.49 -11.60 17.35
CA SER A 23 17.95 -12.57 16.39
C SER A 23 16.57 -12.14 15.86
N ASP A 24 15.76 -11.53 16.72
CA ASP A 24 14.42 -11.04 16.36
C ASP A 24 14.51 -9.89 15.34
N THR A 25 15.50 -9.00 15.49
CA THR A 25 15.74 -7.90 14.53
C THR A 25 16.16 -8.42 13.16
N VAL A 26 17.09 -9.37 13.08
CA VAL A 26 17.53 -9.91 11.78
C VAL A 26 16.39 -10.63 11.05
N ALA A 27 15.58 -11.41 11.78
CA ALA A 27 14.42 -12.08 11.18
C ALA A 27 13.37 -11.07 10.68
N HIS A 28 13.15 -9.99 11.43
CA HIS A 28 12.25 -8.90 11.05
C HIS A 28 12.73 -8.14 9.81
N ASP A 29 14.02 -7.77 9.78
CA ASP A 29 14.61 -7.07 8.63
C ASP A 29 14.52 -7.93 7.37
N LEU A 30 14.85 -9.22 7.46
CA LEU A 30 14.70 -10.16 6.35
C LEU A 30 13.24 -10.32 5.89
N ALA A 31 12.29 -10.29 6.82
CA ALA A 31 10.87 -10.40 6.50
C ALA A 31 10.31 -9.14 5.82
N THR A 32 10.95 -7.98 5.99
CA THR A 32 10.44 -6.70 5.45
C THR A 32 11.27 -6.13 4.31
N ALA A 33 12.49 -6.65 4.07
CA ALA A 33 13.32 -6.27 2.93
C ALA A 33 12.60 -6.33 1.56
N PRO A 34 11.71 -7.30 1.27
CA PRO A 34 10.98 -7.28 -0.01
C PRO A 34 10.00 -6.11 -0.13
N ALA A 35 9.41 -5.64 0.98
CA ALA A 35 8.56 -4.46 0.99
C ALA A 35 9.36 -3.19 0.65
N ASP A 36 10.58 -3.07 1.18
CA ASP A 36 11.47 -1.94 0.89
C ASP A 36 11.90 -1.93 -0.58
N ALA A 37 12.25 -3.10 -1.13
CA ALA A 37 12.60 -3.25 -2.54
C ALA A 37 11.41 -2.91 -3.46
N PHE A 38 10.20 -3.35 -3.10
CA PHE A 38 8.97 -3.05 -3.83
C PHE A 38 8.66 -1.54 -3.85
N MET A 39 8.75 -0.87 -2.69
CA MET A 39 8.58 0.59 -2.61
C MET A 39 9.62 1.32 -3.47
N ALA A 40 10.89 0.93 -3.39
CA ALA A 40 11.95 1.53 -4.19
C ALA A 40 11.73 1.36 -5.70
N ALA A 41 11.23 0.19 -6.13
CA ALA A 41 10.91 -0.06 -7.54
C ALA A 41 9.79 0.87 -8.04
N ILE A 42 8.73 1.11 -7.23
CA ILE A 42 7.68 2.07 -7.60
C ILE A 42 8.22 3.50 -7.57
N ALA A 43 9.00 3.85 -6.56
CA ALA A 43 9.58 5.19 -6.40
C ALA A 43 10.50 5.60 -7.54
N ALA A 44 11.12 4.65 -8.25
CA ALA A 44 11.89 4.92 -9.46
C ALA A 44 11.06 5.61 -10.57
N HIS A 45 9.73 5.52 -10.50
CA HIS A 45 8.79 6.11 -11.45
C HIS A 45 8.14 7.42 -10.94
N CYS A 46 8.70 8.03 -9.89
CA CYS A 46 8.23 9.29 -9.34
C CYS A 46 8.03 10.39 -10.40
N GLY A 47 6.85 11.02 -10.36
CA GLY A 47 6.45 12.06 -11.31
C GLY A 47 6.10 11.54 -12.71
N GLN A 48 6.10 10.23 -12.95
CA GLN A 48 5.73 9.64 -14.24
C GLN A 48 4.30 9.11 -14.23
N ALA A 49 3.66 9.16 -15.40
CA ALA A 49 2.33 8.62 -15.63
C ALA A 49 2.34 7.60 -16.77
N TYR A 50 1.46 6.60 -16.68
CA TYR A 50 1.43 5.46 -17.60
C TYR A 50 0.00 5.06 -17.95
N VAL A 51 -0.20 4.71 -19.22
CA VAL A 51 -1.47 4.17 -19.68
C VAL A 51 -1.58 2.70 -19.29
N GLY A 52 -2.77 2.33 -18.83
CA GLY A 52 -3.12 0.95 -18.52
C GLY A 52 -4.28 0.41 -19.33
N LYS A 53 -4.53 -0.88 -19.14
CA LYS A 53 -5.66 -1.61 -19.70
C LYS A 53 -6.15 -2.66 -18.70
N VAL A 54 -7.46 -2.93 -18.71
CA VAL A 54 -8.00 -4.10 -18.01
C VAL A 54 -7.50 -5.35 -18.74
N VAL A 55 -6.80 -6.23 -18.03
CA VAL A 55 -6.31 -7.52 -18.57
C VAL A 55 -7.08 -8.70 -18.03
N GLU A 56 -7.87 -8.51 -16.98
CA GLU A 56 -8.79 -9.51 -16.47
C GLU A 56 -9.96 -8.86 -15.72
N ASP A 57 -11.17 -9.32 -16.00
CA ASP A 57 -12.36 -8.98 -15.23
C ASP A 57 -13.32 -10.18 -15.22
N THR A 58 -13.07 -11.08 -14.27
CA THR A 58 -13.76 -12.37 -14.18
C THR A 58 -14.45 -12.49 -12.82
N PRO A 59 -15.72 -12.96 -12.75
CA PRO A 59 -16.64 -13.03 -13.89
C PRO A 59 -16.90 -11.64 -14.47
N ALA A 60 -17.35 -11.60 -15.73
CA ALA A 60 -17.67 -10.35 -16.38
C ALA A 60 -18.69 -9.54 -15.55
N PRO A 61 -18.58 -8.20 -15.50
CA PRO A 61 -19.51 -7.35 -14.79
C PRO A 61 -20.95 -7.58 -15.23
N THR A 62 -21.85 -7.70 -14.27
CA THR A 62 -23.30 -7.83 -14.53
C THR A 62 -23.99 -6.47 -14.72
N ALA A 63 -23.29 -5.39 -14.40
CA ALA A 63 -23.72 -4.00 -14.56
C ALA A 63 -22.73 -3.24 -15.46
N LYS A 64 -22.99 -1.94 -15.68
CA LYS A 64 -22.07 -1.07 -16.44
C LYS A 64 -20.70 -1.09 -15.77
N ASP A 65 -19.70 -1.55 -16.51
CA ASP A 65 -18.30 -1.50 -16.11
C ASP A 65 -17.79 -0.05 -16.18
N PRO A 66 -17.33 0.55 -15.06
CA PRO A 66 -16.79 1.91 -15.07
C PRO A 66 -15.48 2.03 -15.85
N PHE A 67 -14.76 0.93 -16.12
CA PHE A 67 -13.48 0.93 -16.83
C PHE A 67 -13.63 0.72 -18.34
N ALA A 68 -14.74 0.11 -18.78
CA ALA A 68 -14.97 -0.21 -20.18
C ALA A 68 -14.95 1.06 -21.07
N GLY A 69 -14.06 1.05 -22.06
CA GLY A 69 -13.88 2.15 -23.01
C GLY A 69 -13.23 3.40 -22.45
N GLN A 70 -12.77 3.39 -21.19
CA GLN A 70 -12.12 4.53 -20.55
C GLN A 70 -10.60 4.50 -20.76
N ARG A 71 -10.00 5.69 -20.84
CA ARG A 71 -8.54 5.83 -20.76
C ARG A 71 -8.11 5.66 -19.31
N LEU A 72 -7.31 4.64 -19.05
CA LEU A 72 -6.81 4.31 -17.71
C LEU A 72 -5.40 4.85 -17.56
N VAL A 73 -5.16 5.69 -16.56
CA VAL A 73 -3.83 6.29 -16.32
C VAL A 73 -3.46 6.18 -14.85
N MET A 74 -2.32 5.57 -14.55
CA MET A 74 -1.68 5.70 -13.23
C MET A 74 -0.68 6.85 -13.25
N HIS A 75 -0.47 7.50 -12.13
CA HIS A 75 0.56 8.51 -11.92
C HIS A 75 1.24 8.24 -10.59
N VAL A 76 2.57 8.17 -10.53
CA VAL A 76 3.30 7.97 -9.26
C VAL A 76 3.67 9.32 -8.65
N ARG A 77 3.18 9.58 -7.44
CA ARG A 77 3.36 10.82 -6.67
C ARG A 77 3.76 10.50 -5.21
N GLY A 78 3.83 11.54 -4.37
CA GLY A 78 4.17 11.41 -2.95
C GLY A 78 5.68 11.32 -2.68
N CYS A 79 6.50 11.75 -3.64
CA CYS A 79 7.94 11.46 -3.70
C CYS A 79 8.83 12.32 -2.78
N ALA A 80 8.23 13.05 -1.83
CA ALA A 80 9.00 13.79 -0.83
C ALA A 80 9.68 12.85 0.19
N ASP A 81 9.02 11.73 0.51
CA ASP A 81 9.56 10.64 1.35
C ASP A 81 9.10 9.28 0.82
N PRO A 82 9.63 8.84 -0.35
CA PRO A 82 9.15 7.67 -1.06
C PRO A 82 9.48 6.36 -0.34
N ALA A 83 10.37 6.39 0.68
CA ALA A 83 10.61 5.24 1.55
C ALA A 83 9.48 5.05 2.57
N HIS A 84 8.71 6.11 2.87
CA HIS A 84 7.62 6.09 3.84
C HIS A 84 6.24 6.03 3.20
N GLU A 85 5.97 6.87 2.20
CA GLU A 85 4.66 6.90 1.52
C GLU A 85 4.82 7.16 0.01
N LEU A 86 4.05 6.42 -0.77
CA LEU A 86 3.81 6.70 -2.18
C LEU A 86 2.31 6.87 -2.40
N ARG A 87 1.95 7.84 -3.24
CA ARG A 87 0.56 8.09 -3.63
C ARG A 87 0.45 7.88 -5.12
N ILE A 88 -0.42 6.98 -5.55
CA ILE A 88 -0.56 6.58 -6.94
C ILE A 88 -1.98 6.88 -7.41
N PRO A 89 -2.26 8.12 -7.88
CA PRO A 89 -3.53 8.43 -8.53
C PRO A 89 -3.83 7.49 -9.69
N PHE A 90 -5.09 7.08 -9.76
CA PHE A 90 -5.61 6.22 -10.82
C PHE A 90 -6.82 6.89 -11.48
N HIS A 91 -6.59 7.42 -12.68
CA HIS A 91 -7.57 8.16 -13.46
C HIS A 91 -8.30 7.21 -14.42
N VAL A 92 -9.62 7.35 -14.50
CA VAL A 92 -10.50 6.53 -15.35
C VAL A 92 -11.33 7.47 -16.21
N GLY A 93 -10.82 7.80 -17.40
CA GLY A 93 -11.36 8.91 -18.18
C GLY A 93 -11.28 10.21 -17.37
N ASP A 94 -12.42 10.89 -17.21
CA ASP A 94 -12.54 12.14 -16.46
C ASP A 94 -12.77 11.94 -14.95
N ASP A 95 -12.87 10.69 -14.49
CA ASP A 95 -12.96 10.36 -13.08
C ASP A 95 -11.56 10.35 -12.46
N HIS A 96 -11.33 11.28 -11.53
CA HIS A 96 -10.04 11.48 -10.84
C HIS A 96 -10.17 11.26 -9.32
N SER A 97 -11.19 10.48 -8.91
CA SER A 97 -11.50 10.24 -7.50
C SER A 97 -10.51 9.36 -6.75
N ARG A 98 -9.70 8.55 -7.44
CA ARG A 98 -9.03 7.39 -6.85
C ARG A 98 -7.53 7.64 -6.69
N THR A 99 -7.02 7.42 -5.49
CA THR A 99 -5.59 7.35 -5.21
C THR A 99 -5.29 6.11 -4.39
N TRP A 100 -4.35 5.29 -4.85
CA TRP A 100 -3.76 4.26 -4.01
C TRP A 100 -2.68 4.88 -3.13
N VAL A 101 -2.81 4.74 -1.83
CA VAL A 101 -1.84 5.21 -0.83
C VAL A 101 -1.10 4.00 -0.28
N LEU A 102 0.19 3.94 -0.57
CA LEU A 102 1.07 2.85 -0.15
C LEU A 102 2.01 3.39 0.93
N THR A 103 1.88 2.90 2.16
CA THR A 103 2.63 3.39 3.33
C THR A 103 3.49 2.28 3.91
N ARG A 104 4.74 2.58 4.24
CA ARG A 104 5.63 1.69 4.98
C ARG A 104 5.18 1.61 6.44
N THR A 105 4.96 0.39 6.92
CA THR A 105 4.67 0.07 8.32
C THR A 105 5.88 -0.63 8.95
N PRO A 106 5.93 -0.89 10.27
CA PRO A 106 6.99 -1.73 10.82
C PRO A 106 7.04 -3.13 10.19
N ASN A 107 5.88 -3.72 9.86
CA ASN A 107 5.77 -5.13 9.47
C ASN A 107 5.72 -5.38 7.96
N GLY A 108 5.81 -4.34 7.13
CA GLY A 108 5.63 -4.43 5.67
C GLY A 108 4.97 -3.17 5.14
N LEU A 109 4.03 -3.30 4.21
CA LEU A 109 3.31 -2.17 3.60
C LEU A 109 1.86 -2.14 4.02
N ARG A 110 1.24 -0.97 3.91
CA ARG A 110 -0.20 -0.76 3.99
C ARG A 110 -0.67 -0.15 2.68
N LEU A 111 -1.69 -0.75 2.09
CA LEU A 111 -2.42 -0.17 0.96
C LEU A 111 -3.74 0.39 1.46
N LYS A 112 -4.03 1.64 1.12
CA LYS A 112 -5.34 2.28 1.29
C LYS A 112 -5.82 2.92 -0.01
N HIS A 113 -7.12 2.94 -0.23
CA HIS A 113 -7.77 3.57 -1.38
C HIS A 113 -8.39 4.88 -0.93
N ASP A 114 -7.73 6.00 -1.19
CA ASP A 114 -8.29 7.34 -0.94
C ASP A 114 -9.22 7.67 -2.12
N HIS A 115 -10.52 7.68 -1.84
CA HIS A 115 -11.60 8.06 -2.73
C HIS A 115 -12.16 9.42 -2.31
N ARG A 116 -12.29 10.33 -3.28
CA ARG A 116 -12.78 11.69 -3.08
C ARG A 116 -13.84 12.06 -4.10
N HIS A 117 -14.71 12.98 -3.72
CA HIS A 117 -15.65 13.65 -4.61
C HIS A 117 -14.91 14.74 -5.42
N GLU A 118 -15.56 15.25 -6.48
CA GLU A 118 -15.01 16.32 -7.35
C GLU A 118 -14.60 17.58 -6.58
N ASP A 119 -15.30 17.88 -5.48
CA ASP A 119 -14.99 19.01 -4.60
C ASP A 119 -13.82 18.73 -3.63
N GLY A 120 -13.20 17.55 -3.73
CA GLY A 120 -12.07 17.09 -2.90
C GLY A 120 -12.45 16.53 -1.54
N SER A 121 -13.74 16.55 -1.16
CA SER A 121 -14.21 15.95 0.09
C SER A 121 -14.12 14.40 0.04
N PRO A 122 -13.86 13.73 1.17
CA PRO A 122 -13.73 12.28 1.21
C PRO A 122 -15.06 11.58 0.91
N ASP A 123 -15.03 10.52 0.09
CA ASP A 123 -16.17 9.63 -0.12
C ASP A 123 -16.54 8.89 1.19
N ALA A 124 -17.80 8.49 1.33
CA ALA A 124 -18.25 7.71 2.48
C ALA A 124 -17.51 6.35 2.62
N ILE A 125 -17.08 5.77 1.49
CA ILE A 125 -16.31 4.53 1.38
C ILE A 125 -14.93 4.86 0.83
N THR A 126 -14.08 5.37 1.71
CA THR A 126 -12.70 5.77 1.42
C THR A 126 -11.74 5.20 2.46
N LEU A 127 -10.43 5.24 2.20
CA LEU A 127 -9.37 4.73 3.07
C LEU A 127 -9.58 3.27 3.50
N TYR A 128 -10.17 2.47 2.61
CA TYR A 128 -10.26 1.01 2.74
C TYR A 128 -9.05 0.34 2.10
N GLY A 129 -8.69 -0.85 2.58
CA GLY A 129 -7.51 -1.59 2.13
C GLY A 129 -7.02 -2.55 3.20
N GLY A 130 -5.70 -2.69 3.36
CA GLY A 130 -5.12 -3.50 4.42
C GLY A 130 -3.60 -3.54 4.44
N ASP A 131 -3.08 -4.37 5.33
CA ASP A 131 -1.64 -4.57 5.52
C ASP A 131 -1.14 -5.74 4.67
N SER A 132 0.09 -5.63 4.17
CA SER A 132 0.72 -6.66 3.38
C SER A 132 0.95 -7.91 4.21
N THR A 133 0.83 -9.09 3.61
CA THR A 133 1.25 -10.35 4.26
C THR A 133 2.75 -10.58 4.06
N PRO A 134 3.58 -10.51 5.12
CA PRO A 134 5.03 -10.71 4.97
C PRO A 134 5.37 -12.17 4.64
N PRO A 135 6.49 -12.43 3.97
CA PRO A 135 7.47 -11.44 3.52
C PRO A 135 7.10 -10.73 2.20
N GLY A 136 6.05 -11.20 1.51
CA GLY A 136 5.78 -10.78 0.14
C GLY A 136 6.96 -11.09 -0.80
N THR A 137 7.11 -10.29 -1.86
CA THR A 137 8.26 -10.33 -2.79
C THR A 137 8.60 -8.90 -3.24
N ALA A 138 9.78 -8.70 -3.83
CA ALA A 138 10.16 -7.40 -4.37
C ALA A 138 9.29 -6.99 -5.57
N GLU A 139 8.67 -7.97 -6.23
CA GLU A 139 7.85 -7.80 -7.42
C GLU A 139 6.36 -7.81 -7.11
N ARG A 140 5.92 -8.29 -5.95
CA ARG A 140 4.50 -8.42 -5.60
C ARG A 140 4.22 -8.33 -4.10
N GLN A 141 3.21 -7.56 -3.76
CA GLN A 141 2.65 -7.40 -2.42
C GLN A 141 1.14 -7.67 -2.43
N GLN A 142 0.62 -8.29 -1.37
CA GLN A 142 -0.80 -8.67 -1.23
C GLN A 142 -1.38 -8.14 0.08
N PHE A 143 -2.55 -7.54 0.00
CA PHE A 143 -3.22 -6.79 1.07
C PHE A 143 -4.64 -7.34 1.27
N PRO A 144 -4.84 -8.31 2.18
CA PRO A 144 -6.17 -8.70 2.62
C PRO A 144 -6.89 -7.53 3.29
N ALA A 145 -8.22 -7.44 3.14
CA ALA A 145 -9.00 -6.41 3.82
C ALA A 145 -8.79 -6.43 5.34
N ASP A 146 -8.36 -5.29 5.89
CA ASP A 146 -8.16 -5.15 7.32
C ASP A 146 -9.49 -4.99 8.08
N ALA A 147 -9.42 -5.06 9.41
CA ALA A 147 -10.59 -5.03 10.28
C ALA A 147 -11.42 -3.75 10.10
N ASP A 148 -10.77 -2.60 9.89
CA ASP A 148 -11.45 -1.32 9.69
C ASP A 148 -12.21 -1.29 8.36
N SER A 149 -11.59 -1.80 7.29
CA SER A 149 -12.20 -1.93 5.97
C SER A 149 -13.37 -2.92 6.01
N VAL A 150 -13.21 -4.06 6.68
CA VAL A 150 -14.29 -5.04 6.89
C VAL A 150 -15.46 -4.40 7.65
N ALA A 151 -15.19 -3.64 8.72
CA ALA A 151 -16.22 -2.97 9.49
C ALA A 151 -16.95 -1.90 8.64
N MET A 152 -16.21 -1.13 7.84
CA MET A 152 -16.77 -0.15 6.90
C MET A 152 -17.69 -0.81 5.88
N PHE A 153 -17.20 -1.85 5.19
CA PHE A 153 -18.00 -2.56 4.18
C PHE A 153 -19.26 -3.18 4.76
N ARG A 154 -19.21 -3.72 5.99
CA ARG A 154 -20.42 -4.21 6.67
C ARG A 154 -21.44 -3.11 6.94
N ARG A 155 -21.01 -1.93 7.38
CA ARG A 155 -21.92 -0.78 7.58
C ARG A 155 -22.54 -0.28 6.27
N ALA A 156 -21.84 -0.46 5.16
CA ALA A 156 -22.25 -0.04 3.82
C ALA A 156 -23.00 -1.12 3.03
N ASP A 157 -23.33 -2.26 3.64
CA ASP A 157 -23.95 -3.42 2.98
C ASP A 157 -23.13 -4.00 1.80
N MET A 158 -21.81 -3.83 1.84
CA MET A 158 -20.85 -4.33 0.83
C MET A 158 -20.22 -5.66 1.28
N LEU A 159 -21.04 -6.64 1.66
CA LEU A 159 -20.56 -7.87 2.31
C LEU A 159 -19.51 -8.64 1.50
N ALA A 160 -19.62 -8.67 0.17
CA ALA A 160 -18.64 -9.31 -0.70
C ALA A 160 -17.22 -8.70 -0.54
N SER A 161 -17.15 -7.38 -0.33
CA SER A 161 -15.89 -6.65 -0.20
C SER A 161 -15.14 -6.96 1.10
N THR A 162 -15.81 -7.55 2.09
CA THR A 162 -15.17 -7.99 3.35
C THR A 162 -14.16 -9.13 3.15
N HIS A 163 -14.18 -9.77 1.98
CA HIS A 163 -13.25 -10.83 1.59
C HIS A 163 -12.31 -10.40 0.45
N ASN A 164 -12.19 -9.10 0.19
CA ASN A 164 -11.25 -8.60 -0.79
C ASN A 164 -9.81 -8.87 -0.37
N THR A 165 -9.01 -9.32 -1.33
CA THR A 165 -7.56 -9.25 -1.27
C THR A 165 -7.10 -8.44 -2.47
N TRP A 166 -6.43 -7.32 -2.19
CA TRP A 166 -5.76 -6.55 -3.23
C TRP A 166 -4.34 -7.03 -3.42
N ALA A 167 -3.79 -6.82 -4.61
CA ALA A 167 -2.37 -7.00 -4.83
C ALA A 167 -1.84 -5.94 -5.79
N MET A 168 -0.56 -5.65 -5.64
CA MET A 168 0.19 -4.84 -6.59
C MET A 168 1.41 -5.62 -7.05
N GLU A 169 1.70 -5.58 -8.35
CA GLU A 169 2.88 -6.17 -8.96
C GLU A 169 3.69 -5.08 -9.67
N ILE A 170 5.01 -5.23 -9.68
CA ILE A 170 5.91 -4.43 -10.48
C ILE A 170 6.98 -5.31 -11.13
N ASP A 171 7.08 -5.23 -12.45
CA ASP A 171 8.24 -5.64 -13.23
C ASP A 171 8.95 -4.35 -13.66
N PRO A 172 10.11 -4.03 -13.05
CA PRO A 172 10.78 -2.75 -13.25
C PRO A 172 10.93 -2.38 -14.73
N ASP A 173 10.62 -1.12 -15.06
CA ASP A 173 10.65 -0.55 -16.42
C ASP A 173 9.73 -1.22 -17.46
N GLN A 174 8.99 -2.27 -17.08
CA GLN A 174 8.08 -2.98 -17.97
C GLN A 174 6.62 -2.76 -17.60
N THR A 175 6.19 -3.23 -16.42
CA THR A 175 4.77 -3.24 -16.09
C THR A 175 4.48 -3.02 -14.61
N PHE A 176 3.39 -2.31 -14.33
CA PHE A 176 2.77 -2.26 -13.01
C PHE A 176 1.38 -2.90 -13.12
N VAL A 177 0.99 -3.71 -12.13
CA VAL A 177 -0.34 -4.33 -12.11
C VAL A 177 -1.02 -4.03 -10.79
N TYR A 178 -2.25 -3.56 -10.86
CA TYR A 178 -3.18 -3.57 -9.73
C TYR A 178 -4.14 -4.75 -9.89
N GLU A 179 -4.39 -5.47 -8.80
CA GLU A 179 -5.30 -6.61 -8.75
C GLU A 179 -6.27 -6.53 -7.57
N LEU A 180 -7.50 -6.98 -7.82
CA LEU A 180 -8.48 -7.33 -6.78
C LEU A 180 -8.91 -8.79 -6.96
N THR A 181 -8.85 -9.57 -5.89
CA THR A 181 -9.40 -10.93 -5.84
C THR A 181 -10.40 -11.11 -4.71
N ARG A 182 -11.32 -12.07 -4.88
CA ARG A 182 -12.17 -12.59 -3.79
C ARG A 182 -12.25 -14.12 -3.86
N PRO A 183 -12.48 -14.80 -2.72
CA PRO A 183 -12.61 -16.26 -2.67
C PRO A 183 -13.76 -16.85 -3.51
N ASP A 184 -14.75 -16.04 -3.87
CA ASP A 184 -15.87 -16.43 -4.74
C ASP A 184 -15.49 -16.57 -6.23
N GLY A 185 -14.22 -16.32 -6.57
CA GLY A 185 -13.69 -16.42 -7.93
C GLY A 185 -13.60 -15.07 -8.64
N ARG A 186 -13.97 -13.95 -8.01
CA ARG A 186 -13.73 -12.62 -8.60
C ARG A 186 -12.23 -12.36 -8.75
N ARG A 187 -11.78 -11.98 -9.95
CA ARG A 187 -10.44 -11.48 -10.25
C ARG A 187 -10.47 -10.30 -11.22
N PHE A 188 -9.94 -9.15 -10.80
CA PHE A 188 -9.85 -7.91 -11.57
C PHE A 188 -8.39 -7.53 -11.70
N ARG A 189 -7.93 -7.17 -12.89
CA ARG A 189 -6.54 -6.71 -13.09
C ARG A 189 -6.48 -5.57 -14.08
N VAL A 190 -5.75 -4.53 -13.69
CA VAL A 190 -5.35 -3.43 -14.58
C VAL A 190 -3.82 -3.47 -14.68
N GLN A 191 -3.31 -3.55 -15.90
CA GLN A 191 -1.88 -3.53 -16.19
C GLN A 191 -1.51 -2.21 -16.88
N PHE A 192 -0.45 -1.57 -16.40
CA PHE A 192 0.11 -0.33 -16.92
C PHE A 192 1.47 -0.60 -17.56
N ASP A 193 1.76 0.06 -18.68
CA ASP A 193 3.01 -0.08 -19.44
C ASP A 193 4.04 0.95 -18.95
N LEU A 194 4.98 0.52 -18.10
CA LEU A 194 6.01 1.38 -17.51
C LEU A 194 7.11 1.79 -18.51
N SER A 195 7.17 1.14 -19.68
CA SER A 195 8.16 1.46 -20.71
C SER A 195 7.83 2.71 -21.53
N LYS A 196 6.60 3.23 -21.40
CA LYS A 196 6.10 4.37 -22.19
C LYS A 196 5.40 5.41 -21.30
N PRO A 197 6.17 6.32 -20.67
CA PRO A 197 5.59 7.46 -19.99
C PRO A 197 4.68 8.28 -20.91
N VAL A 198 3.60 8.83 -20.34
CA VAL A 198 2.69 9.75 -21.02
C VAL A 198 2.62 11.09 -20.30
N ASP A 199 1.99 12.08 -20.95
CA ASP A 199 1.69 13.36 -20.32
C ASP A 199 0.92 13.16 -19.01
N LEU A 200 1.21 14.02 -18.03
CA LEU A 200 0.59 13.93 -16.72
C LEU A 200 -0.92 14.19 -16.83
N PRO A 201 -1.75 13.37 -16.15
CA PRO A 201 -3.16 13.67 -16.01
C PRO A 201 -3.37 14.93 -15.16
N PRO A 202 -4.59 15.50 -15.13
CA PRO A 202 -4.95 16.49 -14.12
C PRO A 202 -4.67 15.96 -12.71
N PRO A 203 -4.49 16.85 -11.71
CA PRO A 203 -4.39 16.39 -10.33
C PRO A 203 -5.62 15.55 -9.92
N PRO A 204 -5.45 14.52 -9.06
CA PRO A 204 -6.58 13.82 -8.49
C PRO A 204 -7.40 14.78 -7.63
N TRP A 205 -8.69 14.53 -7.49
CA TRP A 205 -9.56 15.41 -6.70
C TRP A 205 -9.09 15.48 -5.25
N GLY A 206 -9.03 16.70 -4.70
CA GLY A 206 -8.57 16.96 -3.33
C GLY A 206 -7.06 17.01 -3.13
N ASP A 207 -6.25 17.02 -4.19
CA ASP A 207 -4.79 17.23 -4.11
C ASP A 207 -4.31 18.18 -5.22
N ASP A 208 -4.45 19.48 -4.96
CA ASP A 208 -4.04 20.57 -5.87
C ASP A 208 -2.53 20.83 -5.86
N THR A 209 -1.78 20.09 -5.05
CA THR A 209 -0.33 20.29 -4.92
C THR A 209 0.37 19.84 -6.20
N ALA A 210 1.43 20.53 -6.62
CA ALA A 210 2.27 20.04 -7.72
C ALA A 210 2.95 18.72 -7.30
N PRO A 211 3.16 17.75 -8.21
CA PRO A 211 3.92 16.54 -7.89
C PRO A 211 5.32 16.93 -7.39
N ALA A 212 5.77 16.35 -6.28
CA ALA A 212 7.17 16.43 -5.89
C ALA A 212 8.04 15.79 -6.99
N PRO A 213 9.18 16.40 -7.36
CA PRO A 213 10.09 15.86 -8.36
C PRO A 213 10.72 14.54 -7.92
#